data_AF-A0A2B4S1H5-F1
#
_entry.id   AF-A0A2B4S1H5-F1
#
_cell.length_a   1.000
_cell.length_b   1.000
_cell.length_c   1.000
_cell.angle_alpha   90.00
_cell.angle_beta   90.00
_cell.angle_gamma   90.00
#
_symmetry.space_group_name_H-M   'P 1'
#
loop_
_entity.id
_entity.type
_entity.pdbx_description
1 polymer ?
#
loop_
_entity_poly.entity_id
_entity_poly.type
_entity_poly.pdbx_seq_one_letter_code
_entity_poly.pdbx_strand_id
1 'polypeptide(L)'
;MQSKDIVSTLKKFDAYPKTLEDFRVKTFGGAAVTLVSGLLMFLLFVSELSFYLTTEVTPELYVDTARGEKLRINVDIIFSKLPCVYLSIDAMDVSGEQQEDVATCEICKRVSRFIRNNKLPSFYKRYVDDTLATMPNIQAATAFLSTLNECHPAIQFTMEIAENNKLPFLGMMIEKNGCHLTTSVYHKPTDTGLLLHYQSHVDQRYKRSLLNTMLNRAYRLSSTKESFTKECQHLKRMFTKLKYPVKLINSAIAWYTSSTIQSRHETPTELDAATQKPVRITLPFKDQKSADTVRHQLKDLGRKIGTDLQPVFTSRKIEGKLKIQEEKPALINHQCVVYTFKCDSCDADYIGYTTRHLHQRIEEHKASVIGKHLKEAHSVASTSLEEMFSVLKKCRGKMDCLIHEMLFIREQKPKLNTQSDSIRAKVFI
;
A
#
# COMPACT_ATOMS: atom_id res chain seq x y z
N MET A 1 23.86 -4.91 75.30
CA MET A 1 22.78 -4.86 76.30
C MET A 1 21.55 -4.20 75.67
N GLN A 2 20.82 -4.87 74.76
CA GLN A 2 19.67 -4.24 74.05
C GLN A 2 18.70 -5.19 73.31
N SER A 3 18.82 -6.53 73.43
CA SER A 3 17.85 -7.46 72.79
C SER A 3 16.69 -7.85 73.73
N LYS A 4 16.87 -7.72 75.05
CA LYS A 4 15.84 -8.07 76.04
C LYS A 4 14.65 -7.08 76.07
N ASP A 5 14.81 -5.85 75.56
CA ASP A 5 13.78 -4.81 75.62
C ASP A 5 12.71 -4.88 74.53
N ILE A 6 13.05 -5.34 73.32
CA ILE A 6 12.05 -5.47 72.24
C ILE A 6 11.09 -6.63 72.54
N VAL A 7 11.63 -7.74 73.05
CA VAL A 7 10.83 -8.92 73.42
C VAL A 7 9.94 -8.63 74.63
N SER A 8 10.40 -7.83 75.60
CA SER A 8 9.59 -7.43 76.75
C SER A 8 8.49 -6.43 76.36
N THR A 9 8.75 -5.55 75.38
CA THR A 9 7.77 -4.60 74.84
C THR A 9 6.70 -5.31 74.00
N LEU A 10 7.09 -6.28 73.16
CA LEU A 10 6.15 -7.14 72.43
C LEU A 10 5.30 -8.03 73.35
N LYS A 11 5.86 -8.51 74.47
CA LYS A 11 5.10 -9.26 75.49
C LYS A 11 4.01 -8.43 76.18
N LYS A 12 4.11 -7.10 76.20
CA LYS A 12 3.07 -6.22 76.71
C LYS A 12 1.93 -5.99 75.70
N PHE A 13 2.15 -6.31 74.42
CA PHE A 13 1.18 -6.19 73.33
C PHE A 13 0.39 -7.50 73.11
N ASP A 14 0.28 -8.32 74.15
CA ASP A 14 -0.46 -9.58 74.13
C ASP A 14 -1.86 -9.31 74.67
N ALA A 15 -2.84 -9.17 73.76
CA ALA A 15 -4.20 -8.70 74.09
C ALA A 15 -5.05 -9.74 74.86
N TYR A 16 -4.53 -10.93 75.13
CA TYR A 16 -5.26 -12.02 75.77
C TYR A 16 -4.52 -12.58 77.00
N PRO A 17 -5.23 -12.82 78.13
CA PRO A 17 -4.62 -13.41 79.33
C PRO A 17 -4.19 -14.85 79.05
N LYS A 18 -2.93 -15.19 79.40
CA LYS A 18 -2.39 -16.54 79.20
C LYS A 18 -3.02 -17.50 80.22
N THR A 19 -3.52 -18.63 79.72
CA THR A 19 -4.01 -19.71 80.57
C THR A 19 -2.88 -20.34 81.38
N LEU A 20 -3.19 -20.85 82.58
CA LEU A 20 -2.24 -21.52 83.49
C LEU A 20 -1.45 -22.63 82.76
N GLU A 21 -0.14 -22.75 83.05
CA GLU A 21 0.78 -23.61 82.29
C GLU A 21 0.41 -25.11 82.35
N ASP A 22 -0.29 -25.55 83.39
CA ASP A 22 -0.70 -26.94 83.60
C ASP A 22 -1.75 -27.46 82.60
N PHE A 23 -2.42 -26.56 81.87
CA PHE A 23 -3.40 -26.92 80.83
C PHE A 23 -2.85 -26.77 79.40
N ARG A 24 -1.55 -26.48 79.23
CA ARG A 24 -0.94 -26.13 77.94
C ARG A 24 -0.03 -27.24 77.42
N VAL A 25 -0.57 -28.12 76.58
CA VAL A 25 0.23 -29.12 75.86
C VAL A 25 0.91 -28.48 74.65
N LYS A 26 2.23 -28.30 74.70
CA LYS A 26 3.03 -27.78 73.58
C LYS A 26 3.30 -28.91 72.57
N THR A 27 2.48 -29.00 71.53
CA THR A 27 2.70 -29.95 70.43
C THR A 27 3.55 -29.33 69.33
N PHE A 28 4.58 -30.02 68.86
CA PHE A 28 5.39 -29.58 67.71
C PHE A 28 4.53 -29.44 66.44
N GLY A 29 3.52 -30.30 66.27
CA GLY A 29 2.57 -30.24 65.14
C GLY A 29 1.76 -28.94 65.10
N GLY A 30 1.24 -28.47 66.24
CA GLY A 30 0.51 -27.19 66.30
C GLY A 30 1.36 -25.97 65.91
N ALA A 31 2.66 -25.98 66.27
CA ALA A 31 3.59 -24.93 65.86
C ALA A 31 3.85 -24.96 64.35
N ALA A 32 4.00 -26.15 63.76
CA ALA A 32 4.16 -26.32 62.31
C ALA A 32 2.93 -25.83 61.54
N VAL A 33 1.71 -26.20 61.98
CA VAL A 33 0.46 -25.74 61.36
C VAL A 33 0.33 -24.22 61.43
N THR A 34 0.72 -23.61 62.55
CA THR A 34 0.68 -22.14 62.71
C THR A 34 1.64 -21.44 61.74
N LEU A 35 2.86 -21.96 61.55
CA LEU A 35 3.82 -21.41 60.60
C LEU A 35 3.37 -21.56 59.14
N VAL A 36 2.84 -22.73 58.78
CA VAL A 36 2.33 -22.99 57.42
C VAL A 36 1.12 -22.11 57.11
N SER A 37 0.17 -21.99 58.05
CA SER A 37 -1.00 -21.11 57.89
C SER A 37 -0.60 -19.63 57.80
N GLY A 38 0.39 -19.19 58.57
CA GLY A 38 0.95 -17.84 58.50
C GLY A 38 1.58 -17.54 57.14
N LEU A 39 2.38 -18.48 56.61
CA LEU A 39 2.97 -18.36 55.27
C LEU A 39 1.90 -18.27 54.18
N LEU A 40 0.86 -19.10 54.27
CA LEU A 40 -0.22 -19.14 53.30
C LEU A 40 -1.07 -17.87 53.34
N MET A 41 -1.38 -17.35 54.54
CA MET A 41 -2.03 -16.05 54.70
C MET A 41 -1.21 -14.90 54.11
N PHE A 42 0.12 -14.91 54.31
CA PHE A 42 1.00 -13.88 53.75
C PHE A 42 1.03 -13.93 52.21
N LEU A 43 1.11 -15.13 51.61
CA LEU A 43 1.09 -15.29 50.15
C LEU A 43 -0.23 -14.80 49.54
N LEU A 44 -1.36 -15.14 50.15
CA LEU A 44 -2.67 -14.65 49.70
C LEU A 44 -2.77 -13.12 49.80
N PHE A 45 -2.27 -12.53 50.89
CA PHE A 45 -2.25 -11.08 51.05
C PHE A 45 -1.42 -10.37 49.97
N VAL A 46 -0.23 -10.88 49.65
CA VAL A 46 0.62 -10.32 48.58
C VAL A 46 -0.06 -10.44 47.21
N SER A 47 -0.75 -11.55 46.94
CA SER A 47 -1.50 -11.76 45.70
C SER A 47 -2.62 -10.74 45.53
N GLU A 48 -3.48 -10.59 46.54
CA GLU A 48 -4.60 -9.63 46.53
C GLU A 48 -4.11 -8.19 46.45
N LEU A 49 -3.02 -7.86 47.15
CA LEU A 49 -2.42 -6.53 47.08
C LEU A 49 -1.88 -6.24 45.67
N SER A 50 -1.25 -7.21 45.02
CA SER A 50 -0.79 -7.07 43.64
C SER A 50 -1.95 -6.90 42.66
N PHE A 51 -3.05 -7.63 42.88
CA PHE A 51 -4.27 -7.49 42.07
C PHE A 51 -4.90 -6.10 42.27
N TYR A 52 -5.04 -5.64 43.51
CA TYR A 52 -5.57 -4.31 43.83
C TYR A 52 -4.73 -3.17 43.25
N LEU A 53 -3.40 -3.33 43.21
CA LEU A 53 -2.49 -2.34 42.61
C LEU A 53 -2.42 -2.42 41.07
N THR A 54 -3.12 -3.38 40.45
CA THR A 54 -3.20 -3.46 38.99
C THR A 54 -4.30 -2.52 38.49
N THR A 55 -3.91 -1.45 37.81
CA THR A 55 -4.86 -0.52 37.20
C THR A 55 -5.59 -1.16 36.02
N GLU A 56 -6.90 -1.34 36.12
CA GLU A 56 -7.75 -1.75 35.00
C GLU A 56 -8.18 -0.50 34.21
N VAL A 57 -7.85 -0.46 32.91
CA VAL A 57 -8.23 0.65 32.03
C VAL A 57 -9.60 0.34 31.41
N THR A 58 -10.66 0.96 31.92
CA THR A 58 -12.01 0.86 31.33
C THR A 58 -12.22 1.97 30.30
N PRO A 59 -12.44 1.63 29.02
CA PRO A 59 -12.77 2.63 28.00
C PRO A 59 -14.22 3.10 28.20
N GLU A 60 -14.42 4.33 28.67
CA GLU A 60 -15.73 4.96 28.72
C GLU A 60 -15.94 5.87 27.51
N LEU A 61 -17.11 5.75 26.87
CA LEU A 61 -17.54 6.60 25.76
C LEU A 61 -18.54 7.62 26.28
N TYR A 62 -18.13 8.88 26.42
CA TYR A 62 -19.03 9.98 26.74
C TYR A 62 -19.52 10.63 25.45
N VAL A 63 -20.84 10.75 25.28
CA VAL A 63 -21.43 11.51 24.17
C VAL A 63 -21.44 12.97 24.55
N ASP A 64 -20.58 13.76 23.91
CA ASP A 64 -20.60 15.21 24.05
C ASP A 64 -21.92 15.77 23.51
N THR A 65 -22.71 16.39 24.38
CA THR A 65 -24.03 16.95 24.04
C THR A 65 -23.95 18.34 23.40
N ALA A 66 -22.75 18.86 23.13
CA ALA A 66 -22.55 20.10 22.37
C ALA A 66 -22.89 19.91 20.88
N ARG A 67 -24.19 19.87 20.56
CA ARG A 67 -24.70 19.68 19.20
C ARG A 67 -24.34 20.87 18.31
N GLY A 68 -23.42 20.65 17.37
CA GLY A 68 -23.18 21.55 16.22
C GLY A 68 -21.86 22.32 16.24
N GLU A 69 -21.05 22.23 17.28
CA GLU A 69 -19.71 22.82 17.26
C GLU A 69 -18.70 21.82 16.67
N LYS A 70 -17.95 22.28 15.67
CA LYS A 70 -16.84 21.50 15.10
C LYS A 70 -15.75 21.39 16.16
N LEU A 71 -15.40 20.18 16.55
CA LEU A 71 -14.26 19.93 17.43
C LEU A 71 -12.99 20.50 16.78
N ARG A 72 -12.40 21.51 17.41
CA ARG A 72 -11.14 22.11 16.95
C ARG A 72 -9.98 21.24 17.39
N ILE A 73 -9.52 20.39 16.50
CA ILE A 73 -8.31 19.58 16.70
C ILE A 73 -7.13 20.36 16.13
N ASN A 74 -6.24 20.85 17.00
CA ASN A 74 -4.98 21.46 16.60
C ASN A 74 -3.89 20.39 16.62
N VAL A 75 -3.29 20.11 15.46
CA VAL A 75 -2.21 19.14 15.31
C VAL A 75 -0.98 19.86 14.81
N ASP A 76 0.10 19.84 15.59
CA ASP A 76 1.41 20.39 15.21
C ASP A 76 2.44 19.26 15.16
N ILE A 77 2.80 18.84 13.95
CA ILE A 77 3.72 17.74 13.70
C ILE A 77 4.73 18.17 12.62
N ILE A 78 6.03 18.05 12.94
CA ILE A 78 7.13 18.46 12.06
C ILE A 78 7.88 17.22 11.55
N PHE A 79 7.94 17.05 10.22
CA PHE A 79 8.71 15.99 9.58
C PHE A 79 9.95 16.56 8.88
N SER A 80 11.10 16.60 9.57
CA SER A 80 12.33 17.24 9.06
C SER A 80 13.00 16.56 7.86
N LYS A 81 12.61 15.31 7.53
CA LYS A 81 13.24 14.50 6.47
C LYS A 81 12.24 13.85 5.51
N LEU A 82 10.95 14.19 5.59
CA LEU A 82 9.91 13.66 4.71
C LEU A 82 9.47 14.76 3.72
N PRO A 83 9.58 14.54 2.39
CA PRO A 83 9.08 15.50 1.42
C PRO A 83 7.57 15.71 1.55
N CYS A 84 7.11 16.95 1.48
CA CYS A 84 5.69 17.31 1.66
C CYS A 84 4.73 16.61 0.68
N VAL A 85 5.24 16.13 -0.47
CA VAL A 85 4.46 15.40 -1.48
C VAL A 85 3.93 14.06 -0.97
N TYR A 86 4.56 13.49 0.06
CA TYR A 86 4.16 12.20 0.64
C TYR A 86 3.28 12.34 1.89
N LEU A 87 2.94 13.57 2.29
CA LEU A 87 2.16 13.82 3.49
C LEU A 87 0.70 14.10 3.11
N SER A 88 -0.18 13.12 3.33
CA SER A 88 -1.63 13.31 3.32
C SER A 88 -2.17 13.12 4.73
N ILE A 89 -3.25 13.85 5.05
CA ILE A 89 -3.98 13.70 6.32
C ILE A 89 -5.41 13.34 5.95
N ASP A 90 -5.78 12.11 6.30
CA ASP A 90 -7.13 11.60 6.13
C ASP A 90 -7.78 11.54 7.51
N ALA A 91 -8.97 12.11 7.63
CA ALA A 91 -9.79 12.03 8.83
C ALA A 91 -11.00 11.13 8.54
N MET A 92 -11.27 10.17 9.41
CA MET A 92 -12.45 9.32 9.33
C MET A 92 -13.18 9.39 10.67
N ASP A 93 -14.44 9.79 10.64
CA ASP A 93 -15.32 9.71 11.80
C ASP A 93 -15.86 8.27 11.98
N VAL A 94 -16.27 7.92 13.19
CA VAL A 94 -16.91 6.63 13.53
C VAL A 94 -18.23 6.40 12.79
N SER A 95 -18.87 7.45 12.27
CA SER A 95 -20.02 7.37 11.37
C SER A 95 -19.66 6.91 9.95
N GLY A 96 -18.37 6.77 9.64
CA GLY A 96 -17.85 6.44 8.31
C GLY A 96 -17.77 7.65 7.37
N GLU A 97 -18.00 8.86 7.87
CA GLU A 97 -17.74 10.08 7.10
C GLU A 97 -16.21 10.26 6.93
N GLN A 98 -15.76 10.13 5.70
CA GLN A 98 -14.36 10.31 5.33
C GLN A 98 -14.12 11.71 4.80
N GLN A 99 -13.16 12.40 5.40
CA GLN A 99 -12.58 13.62 4.85
C GLN A 99 -11.16 13.28 4.39
N GLU A 100 -11.04 12.95 3.11
CA GLU A 100 -9.75 12.70 2.46
C GLU A 100 -9.05 14.05 2.17
N ASP A 101 -7.74 14.09 2.35
CA ASP A 101 -6.88 15.21 1.93
C ASP A 101 -7.23 16.57 2.60
N VAL A 102 -7.49 16.56 3.91
CA VAL A 102 -7.89 17.74 4.74
C VAL A 102 -6.88 18.90 4.64
N ALA A 103 -5.62 18.58 4.34
CA ALA A 103 -4.56 19.54 4.06
C ALA A 103 -4.17 19.52 2.57
N THR A 104 -5.00 20.18 1.76
CA THR A 104 -4.93 20.26 0.29
C THR A 104 -3.51 20.34 -0.31
N CYS A 105 -3.26 19.43 -1.25
CA CYS A 105 -2.47 19.57 -2.48
C CYS A 105 -1.88 20.97 -2.72
N GLU A 106 -0.56 21.12 -2.64
CA GLU A 106 0.15 22.37 -2.96
C GLU A 106 -0.15 22.89 -4.37
N ILE A 107 -0.46 22.00 -5.33
CA ILE A 107 -0.79 22.35 -6.71
C ILE A 107 -2.10 23.13 -6.78
N CYS A 108 -3.14 22.67 -6.06
CA CYS A 108 -4.45 23.34 -6.04
C CYS A 108 -4.38 24.73 -5.38
N LYS A 109 -3.60 24.88 -4.30
CA LYS A 109 -3.37 26.19 -3.66
C LYS A 109 -2.58 27.16 -4.56
N ARG A 110 -1.68 26.66 -5.41
CA ARG A 110 -0.82 27.50 -6.29
C ARG A 110 -1.47 27.86 -7.63
N VAL A 111 -2.26 26.98 -8.26
CA VAL A 111 -3.12 27.36 -9.41
C VAL A 111 -4.12 28.45 -8.99
N SER A 112 -4.64 28.37 -7.76
CA SER A 112 -5.47 29.43 -7.14
C SER A 112 -4.75 30.76 -6.94
N ARG A 113 -3.41 30.79 -6.98
CA ARG A 113 -2.59 32.02 -6.95
C ARG A 113 -2.46 32.65 -8.34
N PHE A 114 -2.39 31.86 -9.40
CA PHE A 114 -2.48 32.36 -10.78
C PHE A 114 -3.85 32.97 -11.09
N ILE A 115 -4.93 32.32 -10.60
CA ILE A 115 -6.29 32.84 -10.67
C ILE A 115 -6.38 34.23 -10.00
N ARG A 116 -5.80 34.37 -8.79
CA ARG A 116 -5.79 35.64 -8.05
C ARG A 116 -4.99 36.76 -8.71
N ASN A 117 -3.99 36.44 -9.51
CA ASN A 117 -3.12 37.42 -10.15
C ASN A 117 -3.53 37.77 -11.60
N ASN A 118 -4.71 37.34 -12.07
CA ASN A 118 -5.19 37.56 -13.45
C ASN A 118 -4.21 37.09 -14.55
N LYS A 119 -3.41 36.07 -14.27
CA LYS A 119 -2.41 35.54 -15.22
C LYS A 119 -2.89 34.31 -15.99
N LEU A 120 -4.17 33.97 -15.91
CA LEU A 120 -4.72 32.83 -16.64
C LEU A 120 -5.09 33.19 -18.08
N PRO A 121 -4.92 32.26 -19.03
CA PRO A 121 -5.41 32.43 -20.39
C PRO A 121 -6.94 32.55 -20.43
N SER A 122 -7.46 33.15 -21.51
CA SER A 122 -8.91 33.38 -21.70
C SER A 122 -9.74 32.10 -21.60
N PHE A 123 -9.19 30.98 -22.07
CA PHE A 123 -9.71 29.66 -21.81
C PHE A 123 -8.64 28.82 -21.11
N TYR A 124 -8.98 28.31 -19.94
CA TYR A 124 -8.18 27.36 -19.18
C TYR A 124 -9.12 26.38 -18.48
N LYS A 125 -8.98 25.09 -18.78
CA LYS A 125 -9.74 24.00 -18.16
C LYS A 125 -8.78 22.90 -17.73
N ARG A 126 -9.00 22.36 -16.53
CA ARG A 126 -8.22 21.26 -15.96
C ARG A 126 -9.12 20.05 -15.73
N TYR A 127 -8.62 18.88 -16.10
CA TYR A 127 -9.22 17.59 -15.79
C TYR A 127 -8.15 16.68 -15.17
N VAL A 128 -8.24 16.45 -13.86
CA VAL A 128 -7.23 15.72 -13.08
C VAL A 128 -5.83 16.32 -13.32
N ASP A 129 -4.97 15.65 -14.10
CA ASP A 129 -3.60 16.09 -14.40
C ASP A 129 -3.48 16.84 -15.73
N ASP A 130 -4.46 16.67 -16.63
CA ASP A 130 -4.43 17.25 -17.97
C ASP A 130 -5.05 18.65 -17.99
N THR A 131 -4.46 19.57 -18.77
CA THR A 131 -4.93 20.95 -18.91
C THR A 131 -5.11 21.32 -20.38
N LEU A 132 -6.17 22.06 -20.67
CA LEU A 132 -6.45 22.61 -21.99
C LEU A 132 -6.53 24.14 -21.88
N ALA A 133 -5.68 24.83 -22.63
CA ALA A 133 -5.59 26.28 -22.59
C ALA A 133 -5.52 26.89 -24.00
N THR A 134 -6.11 28.07 -24.19
CA THR A 134 -5.96 28.84 -25.42
C THR A 134 -4.94 29.95 -25.26
N MET A 135 -3.93 29.98 -26.11
CA MET A 135 -2.87 30.99 -26.09
C MET A 135 -2.91 31.82 -27.38
N PRO A 136 -2.53 33.11 -27.32
CA PRO A 136 -2.52 33.98 -28.50
C PRO A 136 -1.47 33.58 -29.53
N ASN A 137 -0.32 33.08 -29.06
CA ASN A 137 0.78 32.59 -29.91
C ASN A 137 1.66 31.60 -29.12
N ILE A 138 2.60 30.97 -29.82
CA ILE A 138 3.52 29.97 -29.25
C ILE A 138 4.43 30.60 -28.19
N GLN A 139 4.88 31.84 -28.37
CA GLN A 139 5.77 32.48 -27.39
C GLN A 139 5.08 32.68 -26.04
N ALA A 140 3.82 33.12 -26.05
CA ALA A 140 3.00 33.24 -24.84
C ALA A 140 2.75 31.89 -24.17
N ALA A 141 2.54 30.83 -24.96
CA ALA A 141 2.40 29.46 -24.45
C ALA A 141 3.68 28.98 -23.76
N THR A 142 4.85 29.18 -24.38
CA THR A 142 6.15 28.82 -23.82
C THR A 142 6.46 29.61 -22.55
N ALA A 143 6.16 30.92 -22.53
CA ALA A 143 6.34 31.75 -21.34
C ALA A 143 5.46 31.26 -20.19
N PHE A 144 4.20 30.93 -20.46
CA PHE A 144 3.29 30.37 -19.47
C PHE A 144 3.78 29.02 -18.93
N LEU A 145 4.28 28.14 -19.81
CA LEU A 145 4.87 26.86 -19.40
C LEU A 145 6.08 27.06 -18.47
N SER A 146 6.96 28.03 -18.78
CA SER A 146 8.09 28.38 -17.90
C SER A 146 7.58 28.79 -16.51
N THR A 147 6.58 29.68 -16.47
CA THR A 147 6.03 30.16 -15.19
C THR A 147 5.37 29.01 -14.40
N LEU A 148 4.73 28.04 -15.06
CA LEU A 148 4.20 26.84 -14.41
C LEU A 148 5.32 25.96 -13.83
N ASN A 149 6.42 25.78 -14.55
CA ASN A 149 7.56 24.97 -14.11
C ASN A 149 8.40 25.62 -13.01
N GLU A 150 8.37 26.96 -12.89
CA GLU A 150 8.97 27.69 -11.76
C GLU A 150 8.21 27.48 -10.44
N CYS A 151 6.99 26.93 -10.49
CA CYS A 151 6.14 26.84 -9.31
C CYS A 151 6.63 25.85 -8.26
N HIS A 152 7.26 24.74 -8.67
CA HIS A 152 7.73 23.72 -7.74
C HIS A 152 8.80 22.80 -8.37
N PRO A 153 9.94 22.54 -7.69
CA PRO A 153 11.03 21.74 -8.26
C PRO A 153 10.70 20.26 -8.50
N ALA A 154 9.67 19.71 -7.85
CA ALA A 154 9.26 18.31 -8.05
C ALA A 154 8.15 18.10 -9.09
N ILE A 155 7.61 19.17 -9.70
CA ILE A 155 6.52 19.07 -10.67
C ILE A 155 6.97 19.74 -11.96
N GLN A 156 6.95 18.97 -13.05
CA GLN A 156 7.31 19.47 -14.36
C GLN A 156 6.12 19.29 -15.31
N PHE A 157 5.55 20.41 -15.73
CA PHE A 157 4.57 20.50 -16.78
C PHE A 157 5.23 20.35 -18.15
N THR A 158 4.55 19.62 -19.02
CA THR A 158 4.82 19.54 -20.46
C THR A 158 3.65 20.18 -21.21
N MET A 159 3.88 20.58 -22.46
CA MET A 159 2.82 21.10 -23.32
C MET A 159 2.85 20.42 -24.69
N GLU A 160 1.67 20.17 -25.22
CA GLU A 160 1.45 19.77 -26.61
C GLU A 160 0.83 20.97 -27.34
N ILE A 161 1.36 21.31 -28.51
CA ILE A 161 0.85 22.42 -29.34
C ILE A 161 0.01 21.82 -30.47
N ALA A 162 -1.02 22.54 -30.90
CA ALA A 162 -1.83 22.11 -32.03
C ALA A 162 -0.99 22.13 -33.32
N GLU A 163 -0.94 20.99 -34.01
CA GLU A 163 -0.27 20.83 -35.30
C GLU A 163 -1.32 20.60 -36.39
N ASN A 164 -1.23 21.28 -37.53
CA ASN A 164 -2.22 21.15 -38.61
C ASN A 164 -3.68 21.32 -38.13
N ASN A 165 -3.92 22.31 -37.26
CA ASN A 165 -5.21 22.56 -36.61
C ASN A 165 -5.75 21.40 -35.75
N LYS A 166 -4.88 20.47 -35.33
CA LYS A 166 -5.23 19.27 -34.56
C LYS A 166 -4.50 19.21 -33.23
N LEU A 167 -5.22 18.88 -32.16
CA LEU A 167 -4.67 18.71 -30.82
C LEU A 167 -5.30 17.49 -30.14
N PRO A 168 -4.52 16.46 -29.77
CA PRO A 168 -5.01 15.38 -28.93
C PRO A 168 -5.24 15.87 -27.48
N PHE A 169 -6.33 15.44 -26.85
CA PHE A 169 -6.65 15.76 -25.46
C PHE A 169 -7.57 14.69 -24.88
N LEU A 170 -7.30 14.10 -23.69
CA LEU A 170 -8.18 13.10 -23.03
C LEU A 170 -8.76 11.99 -23.94
N GLY A 171 -7.96 11.52 -24.91
CA GLY A 171 -8.38 10.49 -25.86
C GLY A 171 -9.33 10.97 -26.96
N MET A 172 -9.53 12.27 -27.13
CA MET A 172 -10.15 12.87 -28.32
C MET A 172 -9.11 13.64 -29.14
N MET A 173 -9.34 13.74 -30.44
CA MET A 173 -8.63 14.61 -31.35
C MET A 173 -9.51 15.82 -31.61
N ILE A 174 -9.07 16.99 -31.16
CA ILE A 174 -9.75 18.27 -31.38
C ILE A 174 -9.20 18.85 -32.69
N GLU A 175 -10.07 19.05 -33.67
CA GLU A 175 -9.75 19.65 -34.96
C GLU A 175 -10.47 20.99 -35.11
N LYS A 176 -9.72 22.04 -35.42
CA LYS A 176 -10.25 23.38 -35.67
C LYS A 176 -10.57 23.56 -37.15
N ASN A 177 -11.86 23.64 -37.46
CA ASN A 177 -12.41 23.89 -38.79
C ASN A 177 -12.97 25.32 -38.85
N GLY A 178 -12.13 26.28 -39.20
CA GLY A 178 -12.49 27.70 -39.21
C GLY A 178 -12.85 28.19 -37.80
N CYS A 179 -14.13 28.52 -37.60
CA CYS A 179 -14.68 28.99 -36.31
C CYS A 179 -15.27 27.86 -35.44
N HIS A 180 -15.29 26.61 -35.93
CA HIS A 180 -15.88 25.48 -35.23
C HIS A 180 -14.82 24.47 -34.81
N LEU A 181 -15.04 23.83 -33.66
CA LEU A 181 -14.25 22.69 -33.21
C LEU A 181 -15.04 21.41 -33.48
N THR A 182 -14.37 20.43 -34.07
CA THR A 182 -14.89 19.07 -34.22
C THR A 182 -14.01 18.12 -33.46
N THR A 183 -14.61 17.17 -32.75
CA THR A 183 -13.91 16.13 -32.00
C THR A 183 -14.06 14.78 -32.68
N SER A 184 -13.02 13.96 -32.60
CA SER A 184 -13.03 12.55 -33.01
C SER A 184 -12.24 11.72 -32.01
N VAL A 185 -12.30 10.39 -32.10
CA VAL A 185 -11.49 9.53 -31.24
C VAL A 185 -10.01 9.67 -31.60
N TYR A 186 -9.17 9.93 -30.61
CA TYR A 186 -7.72 9.83 -30.76
C TYR A 186 -7.23 8.47 -30.28
N HIS A 187 -6.33 7.88 -31.07
CA HIS A 187 -5.61 6.66 -30.76
C HIS A 187 -4.13 7.01 -30.62
N LYS A 188 -3.54 6.65 -29.47
CA LYS A 188 -2.11 6.91 -29.25
C LYS A 188 -1.29 6.04 -30.22
N PRO A 189 -0.13 6.50 -30.70
CA PRO A 189 0.74 5.67 -31.56
C PRO A 189 1.17 4.35 -30.90
N THR A 190 1.14 4.28 -29.57
CA THR A 190 1.42 3.08 -28.77
C THR A 190 0.23 2.13 -28.62
N ASP A 191 -0.95 2.49 -29.13
CA ASP A 191 -2.12 1.62 -29.09
C ASP A 191 -1.94 0.45 -30.08
N THR A 192 -1.70 -0.73 -29.51
CA THR A 192 -1.50 -1.97 -30.27
C THR A 192 -2.81 -2.67 -30.61
N GLY A 193 -3.95 -2.18 -30.08
CA GLY A 193 -5.24 -2.87 -30.16
C GLY A 193 -5.29 -4.18 -29.39
N LEU A 194 -4.38 -4.39 -28.43
CA LEU A 194 -4.33 -5.58 -27.59
C LEU A 194 -5.40 -5.51 -26.50
N LEU A 195 -6.60 -5.96 -26.84
CA LEU A 195 -7.73 -6.07 -25.93
C LEU A 195 -8.10 -7.53 -25.65
N LEU A 196 -9.15 -7.73 -24.84
CA LEU A 196 -9.66 -9.05 -24.48
C LEU A 196 -10.10 -9.84 -25.72
N HIS A 197 -9.38 -10.92 -26.02
CA HIS A 197 -9.72 -11.86 -27.10
C HIS A 197 -11.05 -12.59 -26.84
N TYR A 198 -11.81 -12.90 -27.90
CA TYR A 198 -13.15 -13.49 -27.77
C TYR A 198 -13.14 -14.90 -27.15
N GLN A 199 -12.04 -15.64 -27.30
CA GLN A 199 -11.89 -16.98 -26.70
C GLN A 199 -11.37 -16.96 -25.26
N SER A 200 -11.04 -15.80 -24.68
CA SER A 200 -10.56 -15.70 -23.30
C SER A 200 -11.53 -16.33 -22.31
N HIS A 201 -11.00 -17.00 -21.28
CA HIS A 201 -11.78 -17.66 -20.23
C HIS A 201 -12.32 -16.63 -19.23
N VAL A 202 -13.31 -15.85 -19.67
CA VAL A 202 -14.00 -14.83 -18.88
C VAL A 202 -15.50 -14.84 -19.23
N ASP A 203 -16.34 -14.33 -18.33
CA ASP A 203 -17.79 -14.17 -18.58
C ASP A 203 -18.03 -13.38 -19.87
N GLN A 204 -18.94 -13.86 -20.72
CA GLN A 204 -19.31 -13.21 -21.98
C GLN A 204 -19.74 -11.76 -21.79
N ARG A 205 -20.25 -11.39 -20.61
CA ARG A 205 -20.59 -9.99 -20.27
C ARG A 205 -19.40 -9.06 -20.41
N TYR A 206 -18.19 -9.44 -19.99
CA TYR A 206 -17.00 -8.59 -20.13
C TYR A 206 -16.61 -8.39 -21.59
N LYS A 207 -16.76 -9.42 -22.43
CA LYS A 207 -16.52 -9.34 -23.88
C LYS A 207 -17.50 -8.36 -24.53
N ARG A 208 -18.80 -8.51 -24.26
CA ARG A 208 -19.84 -7.62 -24.80
C ARG A 208 -19.68 -6.18 -24.27
N SER A 209 -19.39 -6.05 -22.98
CA SER A 209 -19.17 -4.75 -22.32
C SER A 209 -18.00 -4.02 -22.95
N LEU A 210 -16.87 -4.69 -23.21
CA LEU A 210 -15.72 -4.07 -23.86
C LEU A 210 -16.08 -3.46 -25.22
N LEU A 211 -16.77 -4.24 -26.08
CA LEU A 211 -17.24 -3.75 -27.38
C LEU A 211 -18.15 -2.52 -27.22
N ASN A 212 -19.14 -2.61 -26.33
CA ASN A 212 -20.10 -1.53 -26.08
C ASN A 212 -19.42 -0.29 -25.49
N THR A 213 -18.46 -0.44 -24.59
CA THR A 213 -17.71 0.68 -24.01
C THR A 213 -16.89 1.40 -25.07
N MET A 214 -16.23 0.67 -25.98
CA MET A 214 -15.47 1.27 -27.08
C MET A 214 -16.38 1.99 -28.08
N LEU A 215 -17.55 1.41 -28.41
CA LEU A 215 -18.54 2.05 -29.26
C LEU A 215 -19.19 3.28 -28.60
N ASN A 216 -19.50 3.21 -27.31
CA ASN A 216 -20.02 4.35 -26.55
C ASN A 216 -18.98 5.48 -26.48
N ARG A 217 -17.70 5.15 -26.29
CA ARG A 217 -16.60 6.11 -26.38
C ARG A 217 -16.56 6.76 -27.76
N ALA A 218 -16.60 5.96 -28.84
CA ALA A 218 -16.64 6.48 -30.19
C ALA A 218 -17.82 7.43 -30.42
N TYR A 219 -19.01 7.03 -29.96
CA TYR A 219 -20.22 7.84 -30.08
C TYR A 219 -20.14 9.16 -29.32
N ARG A 220 -19.66 9.14 -28.07
CA ARG A 220 -19.57 10.34 -27.21
C ARG A 220 -18.49 11.31 -27.66
N LEU A 221 -17.38 10.81 -28.18
CA LEU A 221 -16.23 11.64 -28.58
C LEU A 221 -16.33 12.15 -30.02
N SER A 222 -17.13 11.55 -30.88
CA SER A 222 -17.30 12.00 -32.26
C SER A 222 -18.33 13.13 -32.39
N SER A 223 -17.89 14.30 -32.88
CA SER A 223 -18.78 15.42 -33.18
C SER A 223 -19.67 15.16 -34.39
N THR A 224 -19.18 14.43 -35.39
CA THR A 224 -19.83 14.22 -36.69
C THR A 224 -20.16 12.76 -36.99
N LYS A 225 -21.10 12.52 -37.90
CA LYS A 225 -21.46 11.17 -38.32
C LYS A 225 -20.32 10.50 -39.09
N GLU A 226 -19.56 11.25 -39.90
CA GLU A 226 -18.43 10.67 -40.65
C GLU A 226 -17.33 10.18 -39.70
N SER A 227 -16.98 10.99 -38.68
CA SER A 227 -15.95 10.61 -37.70
C SER A 227 -16.37 9.37 -36.90
N PHE A 228 -17.63 9.31 -36.45
CA PHE A 228 -18.17 8.14 -35.78
C PHE A 228 -18.16 6.89 -36.67
N THR A 229 -18.55 7.04 -37.95
CA THR A 229 -18.58 5.93 -38.91
C THR A 229 -17.17 5.39 -39.19
N LYS A 230 -16.18 6.28 -39.36
CA LYS A 230 -14.77 5.90 -39.51
C LYS A 230 -14.27 5.11 -38.29
N GLU A 231 -14.61 5.57 -37.08
CA GLU A 231 -14.25 4.87 -35.85
C GLU A 231 -14.95 3.51 -35.73
N CYS A 232 -16.24 3.41 -36.07
CA CYS A 232 -16.94 2.12 -36.11
C CYS A 232 -16.27 1.11 -37.07
N GLN A 233 -15.79 1.58 -38.23
CA GLN A 233 -15.05 0.73 -39.17
C GLN A 233 -13.70 0.28 -38.58
N HIS A 234 -12.99 1.17 -37.89
CA HIS A 234 -11.76 0.83 -37.18
C HIS A 234 -12.02 -0.23 -36.09
N LEU A 235 -12.98 0.01 -35.20
CA LEU A 235 -13.38 -0.92 -34.15
C LEU A 235 -13.81 -2.28 -34.72
N LYS A 236 -14.58 -2.29 -35.82
CA LYS A 236 -14.98 -3.53 -36.50
C LYS A 236 -13.78 -4.35 -36.96
N ARG A 237 -12.76 -3.73 -37.56
CA ARG A 237 -11.52 -4.42 -37.97
C ARG A 237 -10.77 -4.99 -36.76
N MET A 238 -10.60 -4.19 -35.71
CA MET A 238 -9.93 -4.60 -34.48
C MET A 238 -10.64 -5.77 -33.77
N PHE A 239 -11.94 -5.67 -33.51
CA PHE A 239 -12.70 -6.73 -32.84
C PHE A 239 -12.81 -8.01 -33.69
N THR A 240 -12.82 -7.89 -35.02
CA THR A 240 -12.73 -9.05 -35.92
C THR A 240 -11.36 -9.76 -35.77
N LYS A 241 -10.26 -9.01 -35.66
CA LYS A 241 -8.93 -9.56 -35.37
C LYS A 241 -8.90 -10.30 -34.02
N LEU A 242 -9.62 -9.79 -33.02
CA LEU A 242 -9.83 -10.41 -31.70
C LEU A 242 -10.86 -11.56 -31.70
N LYS A 243 -11.29 -12.02 -32.89
CA LYS A 243 -12.21 -13.15 -33.11
C LYS A 243 -13.63 -12.95 -32.55
N TYR A 244 -14.08 -11.70 -32.41
CA TYR A 244 -15.48 -11.42 -32.05
C TYR A 244 -16.40 -11.78 -33.22
N PRO A 245 -17.59 -12.37 -32.96
CA PRO A 245 -18.54 -12.70 -34.02
C PRO A 245 -18.98 -11.45 -34.79
N VAL A 246 -18.88 -11.47 -36.12
CA VAL A 246 -19.23 -10.33 -36.99
C VAL A 246 -20.70 -9.90 -36.79
N LYS A 247 -21.61 -10.86 -36.57
CA LYS A 247 -23.01 -10.58 -36.25
C LYS A 247 -23.13 -9.74 -34.98
N LEU A 248 -22.42 -10.10 -33.91
CA LEU A 248 -22.41 -9.37 -32.64
C LEU A 248 -21.88 -7.93 -32.84
N ILE A 249 -20.78 -7.77 -33.59
CA ILE A 249 -20.20 -6.46 -33.88
C ILE A 249 -21.19 -5.59 -34.65
N ASN A 250 -21.75 -6.11 -35.73
CA ASN A 250 -22.69 -5.36 -36.57
C ASN A 250 -23.97 -5.00 -35.81
N SER A 251 -24.52 -5.91 -34.99
CA SER A 251 -25.69 -5.62 -34.16
C SER A 251 -25.41 -4.53 -33.12
N ALA A 252 -24.22 -4.55 -32.50
CA ALA A 252 -23.82 -3.51 -31.56
C ALA A 252 -23.68 -2.14 -32.26
N ILE A 253 -23.04 -2.09 -33.44
CA ILE A 253 -22.92 -0.84 -34.22
C ILE A 253 -24.30 -0.34 -34.69
N ALA A 254 -25.17 -1.27 -35.13
CA ALA A 254 -26.50 -0.95 -35.59
C ALA A 254 -27.31 -0.26 -34.48
N TRP A 255 -27.19 -0.71 -33.23
CA TRP A 255 -27.85 -0.07 -32.09
C TRP A 255 -27.53 1.44 -32.01
N TYR A 256 -26.27 1.85 -32.18
CA TYR A 256 -25.88 3.28 -32.17
C TYR A 256 -26.29 4.04 -33.43
N THR A 257 -26.62 3.34 -34.53
CA THR A 257 -26.99 3.96 -35.81
C THR A 257 -28.51 4.06 -35.97
N SER A 258 -29.25 3.09 -35.42
CA SER A 258 -30.71 3.01 -35.44
C SER A 258 -31.34 3.79 -34.29
N SER A 259 -30.64 3.90 -33.15
CA SER A 259 -31.01 4.85 -32.12
C SER A 259 -30.73 6.23 -32.71
N THR A 260 -31.79 6.90 -33.15
CA THR A 260 -31.80 8.25 -33.69
C THR A 260 -30.91 9.16 -32.86
N ILE A 261 -30.29 10.13 -33.52
CA ILE A 261 -29.43 11.20 -33.00
C ILE A 261 -30.23 12.10 -32.03
N GLN A 262 -30.70 11.55 -30.92
CA GLN A 262 -31.71 12.16 -30.07
C GLN A 262 -31.48 11.78 -28.60
N SER A 263 -30.27 12.03 -28.11
CA SER A 263 -30.00 12.39 -26.72
C SER A 263 -28.53 12.81 -26.57
N ARG A 264 -28.09 13.86 -27.27
CA ARG A 264 -26.94 14.62 -26.77
C ARG A 264 -27.46 15.42 -25.58
N HIS A 265 -26.94 15.08 -24.39
CA HIS A 265 -27.32 15.62 -23.07
C HIS A 265 -28.55 14.99 -22.41
N GLU A 266 -28.42 13.74 -21.99
CA GLU A 266 -28.86 13.44 -20.62
C GLU A 266 -27.61 13.46 -19.74
N THR A 267 -27.42 14.59 -19.06
CA THR A 267 -26.77 14.58 -17.74
C THR A 267 -27.45 13.49 -16.91
N PRO A 268 -26.70 12.66 -16.16
CA PRO A 268 -27.36 11.77 -15.20
C PRO A 268 -28.23 12.65 -14.32
N THR A 269 -29.55 12.51 -14.45
CA THR A 269 -30.48 13.16 -13.54
C THR A 269 -30.11 12.63 -12.16
N GLU A 270 -29.78 13.54 -11.23
CA GLU A 270 -29.65 13.26 -9.80
C GLU A 270 -31.03 12.95 -9.19
N LEU A 271 -31.75 12.02 -9.81
CA LEU A 271 -33.04 11.52 -9.38
C LEU A 271 -32.98 10.00 -9.31
N ASP A 272 -31.99 9.49 -8.57
CA ASP A 272 -32.00 8.16 -7.96
C ASP A 272 -31.33 8.28 -6.58
N ALA A 273 -31.79 9.27 -5.80
CA ALA A 273 -31.60 9.25 -4.37
C ALA A 273 -32.56 8.19 -3.79
N ALA A 274 -32.00 7.21 -3.07
CA ALA A 274 -32.65 6.18 -2.26
C ALA A 274 -32.80 4.74 -2.82
N THR A 275 -32.17 4.37 -3.94
CA THR A 275 -32.02 2.94 -4.27
C THR A 275 -30.86 2.35 -3.47
N GLN A 276 -31.12 1.37 -2.60
CA GLN A 276 -30.06 0.66 -1.87
C GLN A 276 -28.98 0.17 -2.84
N LYS A 277 -27.70 0.45 -2.53
CA LYS A 277 -26.58 0.03 -3.36
C LYS A 277 -26.59 -1.49 -3.51
N PRO A 278 -26.40 -2.03 -4.74
CA PRO A 278 -26.40 -3.46 -4.96
C PRO A 278 -25.26 -4.14 -4.20
N VAL A 279 -25.55 -5.27 -3.56
CA VAL A 279 -24.56 -6.10 -2.88
C VAL A 279 -23.83 -6.94 -3.93
N ARG A 280 -22.52 -6.69 -4.07
CA ARG A 280 -21.68 -7.38 -5.05
C ARG A 280 -21.06 -8.64 -4.44
N ILE A 281 -21.29 -9.77 -5.09
CA ILE A 281 -20.75 -11.08 -4.67
C ILE A 281 -19.69 -11.50 -5.69
N THR A 282 -18.43 -11.55 -5.26
CA THR A 282 -17.31 -11.95 -6.12
C THR A 282 -17.18 -13.47 -6.14
N LEU A 283 -17.26 -14.08 -7.32
CA LEU A 283 -17.22 -15.52 -7.52
C LEU A 283 -16.21 -15.89 -8.62
N PRO A 284 -15.55 -17.05 -8.56
CA PRO A 284 -14.69 -17.50 -9.63
C PRO A 284 -15.50 -17.83 -10.90
N PHE A 285 -15.04 -17.36 -12.05
CA PHE A 285 -15.60 -17.77 -13.34
C PHE A 285 -15.19 -19.21 -13.66
N LYS A 286 -16.16 -20.12 -13.76
CA LYS A 286 -15.95 -21.52 -14.20
C LYS A 286 -16.28 -21.68 -15.68
N ASP A 287 -17.51 -21.37 -16.04
CA ASP A 287 -18.05 -21.45 -17.40
C ASP A 287 -19.33 -20.60 -17.50
N GLN A 288 -19.79 -20.34 -18.71
CA GLN A 288 -20.95 -19.47 -18.92
C GLN A 288 -22.24 -20.07 -18.35
N LYS A 289 -22.45 -21.40 -18.44
CA LYS A 289 -23.67 -22.07 -17.97
C LYS A 289 -23.78 -21.96 -16.44
N SER A 290 -22.68 -22.20 -15.73
CA SER A 290 -22.58 -22.03 -14.28
C SER A 290 -22.80 -20.57 -13.88
N ALA A 291 -22.17 -19.63 -14.59
CA ALA A 291 -22.32 -18.20 -14.32
C ALA A 291 -23.77 -17.71 -14.51
N ASP A 292 -24.46 -18.18 -15.55
CA ASP A 292 -25.85 -17.85 -15.82
C ASP A 292 -26.79 -18.47 -14.78
N THR A 293 -26.54 -19.70 -14.35
CA THR A 293 -27.30 -20.38 -13.29
C THR A 293 -27.20 -19.63 -11.96
N VAL A 294 -25.98 -19.31 -11.53
CA VAL A 294 -25.73 -18.56 -10.29
C VAL A 294 -26.39 -17.18 -10.35
N ARG A 295 -26.33 -16.50 -11.50
CA ARG A 295 -26.99 -15.21 -11.67
C ARG A 295 -28.50 -15.31 -11.51
N HIS A 296 -29.12 -16.35 -12.07
CA HIS A 296 -30.55 -16.59 -11.90
C HIS A 296 -30.89 -16.85 -10.43
N GLN A 297 -30.12 -17.70 -9.74
CA GLN A 297 -30.33 -18.02 -8.32
C GLN A 297 -30.17 -16.80 -7.42
N LEU A 298 -29.13 -15.98 -7.63
CA LEU A 298 -28.92 -14.76 -6.85
C LEU A 298 -29.99 -13.71 -7.13
N LYS A 299 -30.50 -13.62 -8.37
CA LYS A 299 -31.62 -12.74 -8.70
C LYS A 299 -32.91 -13.18 -8.00
N ASP A 300 -33.19 -14.47 -7.94
CA ASP A 300 -34.34 -15.02 -7.21
C ASP A 300 -34.21 -14.79 -5.70
N LEU A 301 -33.04 -15.06 -5.13
CA LEU A 301 -32.74 -14.78 -3.73
C LEU A 301 -32.88 -13.28 -3.42
N GLY A 302 -32.32 -12.42 -4.26
CA GLY A 302 -32.38 -10.96 -4.11
C GLY A 302 -33.83 -10.44 -4.07
N ARG A 303 -34.71 -11.01 -4.90
CA ARG A 303 -36.16 -10.71 -4.85
C ARG A 303 -36.80 -11.13 -3.53
N LYS A 304 -36.40 -12.26 -2.95
CA LYS A 304 -36.95 -12.78 -1.68
C LYS A 304 -36.51 -11.98 -0.47
N ILE A 305 -35.27 -11.48 -0.47
CA ILE A 305 -34.70 -10.73 0.66
C ILE A 305 -34.82 -9.20 0.50
N GLY A 306 -35.39 -8.73 -0.62
CA GLY A 306 -35.52 -7.30 -0.90
C GLY A 306 -34.18 -6.59 -1.13
N THR A 307 -33.15 -7.29 -1.61
CA THR A 307 -31.80 -6.74 -1.85
C THR A 307 -31.32 -7.08 -3.25
N ASP A 308 -30.74 -6.12 -3.98
CA ASP A 308 -30.14 -6.41 -5.29
C ASP A 308 -28.78 -7.12 -5.13
N LEU A 309 -28.74 -8.41 -5.46
CA LEU A 309 -27.53 -9.23 -5.41
C LEU A 309 -26.90 -9.35 -6.81
N GLN A 310 -25.68 -8.83 -6.96
CA GLN A 310 -24.98 -8.80 -8.24
C GLN A 310 -23.72 -9.70 -8.23
N PRO A 311 -23.70 -10.81 -8.97
CA PRO A 311 -22.50 -11.63 -9.11
C PRO A 311 -21.47 -10.98 -10.04
N VAL A 312 -20.24 -10.85 -9.52
CA VAL A 312 -19.04 -10.42 -10.24
C VAL A 312 -18.14 -11.65 -10.42
N PHE A 313 -17.92 -12.05 -11.67
CA PHE A 313 -17.14 -13.25 -11.95
C PHE A 313 -15.68 -12.91 -12.24
N THR A 314 -14.77 -13.42 -11.43
CA THR A 314 -13.32 -13.20 -11.60
C THR A 314 -12.65 -14.44 -12.16
N SER A 315 -11.77 -14.25 -13.14
CA SER A 315 -10.97 -15.34 -13.70
C SER A 315 -9.74 -15.58 -12.85
N ARG A 316 -9.31 -16.84 -12.72
CA ARG A 316 -8.08 -17.16 -11.98
C ARG A 316 -6.88 -16.66 -12.77
N LYS A 317 -6.07 -15.79 -12.17
CA LYS A 317 -4.80 -15.35 -12.77
C LYS A 317 -3.83 -16.53 -12.86
N ILE A 318 -3.07 -16.57 -13.95
CA ILE A 318 -2.02 -17.57 -14.17
C ILE A 318 -0.96 -17.50 -13.05
N GLU A 319 -0.67 -16.31 -12.52
CA GLU A 319 0.20 -16.09 -11.35
C GLU A 319 -0.17 -16.98 -10.15
N GLY A 320 -1.47 -17.21 -9.91
CA GLY A 320 -1.93 -18.07 -8.81
C GLY A 320 -1.70 -19.57 -9.06
N LYS A 321 -1.41 -19.97 -10.32
CA LYS A 321 -1.08 -21.34 -10.72
C LYS A 321 0.41 -21.54 -10.98
N LEU A 322 1.13 -20.48 -11.34
CA LEU A 322 2.58 -20.47 -11.57
C LEU A 322 3.36 -20.01 -10.33
N LYS A 323 2.90 -20.38 -9.12
CA LYS A 323 3.79 -20.38 -7.95
C LYS A 323 4.77 -21.54 -8.08
N ILE A 324 5.68 -21.44 -9.04
CA ILE A 324 6.93 -22.20 -9.00
C ILE A 324 7.84 -21.38 -8.10
N GLN A 325 7.68 -21.54 -6.78
CA GLN A 325 8.80 -21.32 -5.90
C GLN A 325 9.54 -22.66 -5.90
N GLU A 326 10.70 -22.72 -6.55
CA GLU A 326 11.67 -23.75 -6.22
C GLU A 326 11.84 -23.73 -4.69
N GLU A 327 11.87 -24.89 -4.04
CA GLU A 327 12.24 -24.94 -2.62
C GLU A 327 13.65 -24.37 -2.49
N LYS A 328 13.71 -23.13 -2.05
CA LYS A 328 14.95 -22.38 -1.89
C LYS A 328 15.71 -22.97 -0.69
N PRO A 329 16.98 -23.41 -0.84
CA PRO A 329 17.82 -23.81 0.28
C PRO A 329 17.74 -22.80 1.45
N ALA A 330 17.87 -23.26 2.70
CA ALA A 330 17.67 -22.42 3.89
C ALA A 330 18.52 -21.13 3.91
N LEU A 331 19.71 -21.13 3.30
CA LEU A 331 20.56 -19.95 3.13
C LEU A 331 20.00 -18.87 2.18
N ILE A 332 19.03 -19.21 1.33
CA ILE A 332 18.49 -18.31 0.31
C ILE A 332 17.48 -17.30 0.90
N ASN A 333 16.99 -17.46 2.14
CA ASN A 333 16.01 -16.52 2.72
C ASN A 333 16.58 -15.53 3.76
N HIS A 334 17.90 -15.35 3.77
CA HIS A 334 18.59 -14.37 4.60
C HIS A 334 18.88 -13.10 3.79
N GLN A 335 17.96 -12.13 3.87
CA GLN A 335 18.14 -10.75 3.44
C GLN A 335 18.33 -9.85 4.66
N CYS A 336 18.98 -8.69 4.46
CA CYS A 336 19.29 -7.73 5.52
C CYS A 336 20.02 -8.41 6.68
N VAL A 337 21.18 -9.00 6.40
CA VAL A 337 21.99 -9.71 7.41
C VAL A 337 23.41 -9.18 7.46
N VAL A 338 24.01 -9.27 8.64
CA VAL A 338 25.45 -9.24 8.84
C VAL A 338 25.92 -10.68 8.95
N TYR A 339 26.96 -11.03 8.20
CA TYR A 339 27.53 -12.37 8.11
C TYR A 339 29.03 -12.34 8.36
N THR A 340 29.58 -13.50 8.70
CA THR A 340 31.01 -13.74 8.77
C THR A 340 31.40 -14.84 7.80
N PHE A 341 32.57 -14.68 7.20
CA PHE A 341 33.31 -15.71 6.48
C PHE A 341 34.48 -16.14 7.36
N LYS A 342 34.70 -17.45 7.47
CA LYS A 342 35.88 -18.04 8.09
C LYS A 342 36.52 -19.01 7.10
N CYS A 343 37.82 -18.87 6.89
CA CYS A 343 38.56 -19.80 6.06
C CYS A 343 38.79 -21.11 6.83
N ASP A 344 38.52 -22.26 6.22
CA ASP A 344 38.74 -23.56 6.86
C ASP A 344 40.23 -23.94 6.92
N SER A 345 41.03 -23.40 5.99
CA SER A 345 42.44 -23.75 5.82
C SER A 345 43.41 -22.81 6.54
N CYS A 346 42.94 -21.69 7.09
CA CYS A 346 43.76 -20.78 7.89
C CYS A 346 42.91 -19.84 8.74
N ASP A 347 43.57 -19.10 9.64
CA ASP A 347 42.92 -18.15 10.55
C ASP A 347 42.45 -16.84 9.88
N ALA A 348 42.11 -16.85 8.59
CA ALA A 348 41.62 -15.68 7.88
C ALA A 348 40.09 -15.60 7.94
N ASP A 349 39.59 -14.42 8.31
CA ASP A 349 38.18 -14.16 8.48
C ASP A 349 37.77 -12.80 7.91
N TYR A 350 36.49 -12.68 7.59
CA TYR A 350 35.88 -11.47 7.04
C TYR A 350 34.49 -11.27 7.61
N ILE A 351 34.10 -10.02 7.84
CA ILE A 351 32.74 -9.64 8.25
C ILE A 351 32.18 -8.67 7.23
N GLY A 352 30.94 -8.92 6.80
CA GLY A 352 30.25 -8.11 5.81
C GLY A 352 28.74 -8.05 6.04
N TYR A 353 28.06 -7.11 5.39
CA TYR A 353 26.60 -7.10 5.33
C TYR A 353 26.04 -7.25 3.92
N THR A 354 24.76 -7.64 3.84
CA THR A 354 23.98 -7.57 2.60
C THR A 354 22.52 -7.24 2.87
N THR A 355 21.94 -6.37 2.04
CA THR A 355 20.48 -6.15 1.98
C THR A 355 19.81 -7.09 0.96
N ARG A 356 20.59 -7.76 0.11
CA ARG A 356 20.14 -8.78 -0.84
C ARG A 356 20.24 -10.17 -0.21
N HIS A 357 19.86 -11.20 -0.95
CA HIS A 357 20.01 -12.57 -0.47
C HIS A 357 21.48 -12.92 -0.24
N LEU A 358 21.79 -13.54 0.91
CA LEU A 358 23.16 -13.90 1.29
C LEU A 358 23.86 -14.79 0.25
N HIS A 359 23.17 -15.76 -0.34
CA HIS A 359 23.75 -16.61 -1.39
C HIS A 359 24.31 -15.81 -2.58
N GLN A 360 23.61 -14.75 -3.02
CA GLN A 360 24.09 -13.89 -4.11
C GLN A 360 25.36 -13.16 -3.70
N ARG A 361 25.41 -12.72 -2.44
CA ARG A 361 26.58 -12.04 -1.89
C ARG A 361 27.80 -12.97 -1.76
N ILE A 362 27.58 -14.23 -1.39
CA ILE A 362 28.63 -15.26 -1.34
C ILE A 362 29.24 -15.48 -2.73
N GLU A 363 28.42 -15.56 -3.77
CA GLU A 363 28.90 -15.72 -5.15
C GLU A 363 29.74 -14.53 -5.62
N GLU A 364 29.30 -13.30 -5.31
CA GLU A 364 30.06 -12.07 -5.58
C GLU A 364 31.45 -12.07 -4.91
N HIS A 365 31.58 -12.75 -3.76
CA HIS A 365 32.84 -12.79 -3.03
C HIS A 365 33.94 -13.57 -3.75
N LYS A 366 33.63 -14.42 -4.73
CA LYS A 366 34.62 -15.11 -5.59
C LYS A 366 35.54 -14.15 -6.35
N ALA A 367 35.07 -12.92 -6.61
CA ALA A 367 35.85 -11.85 -7.26
C ALA A 367 36.36 -10.78 -6.27
N SER A 368 36.14 -10.96 -4.96
CA SER A 368 36.50 -10.01 -3.91
C SER A 368 37.82 -10.38 -3.19
N VAL A 369 38.15 -9.66 -2.11
CA VAL A 369 39.27 -10.00 -1.20
C VAL A 369 39.22 -11.43 -0.68
N ILE A 370 38.03 -11.98 -0.42
CA ILE A 370 37.87 -13.38 0.00
C ILE A 370 38.31 -14.33 -1.13
N GLY A 371 37.82 -14.11 -2.36
CA GLY A 371 38.18 -14.91 -3.52
C GLY A 371 39.66 -14.81 -3.90
N LYS A 372 40.27 -13.63 -3.74
CA LYS A 372 41.73 -13.45 -3.92
C LYS A 372 42.51 -14.23 -2.89
N HIS A 373 42.14 -14.12 -1.61
CA HIS A 373 42.76 -14.88 -0.52
C HIS A 373 42.74 -16.39 -0.79
N LEU A 374 41.58 -16.94 -1.17
CA LEU A 374 41.45 -18.38 -1.45
C LEU A 374 42.30 -18.85 -2.65
N LYS A 375 42.44 -18.02 -3.68
CA LYS A 375 43.27 -18.34 -4.85
C LYS A 375 44.76 -18.26 -4.54
N GLU A 376 45.20 -17.20 -3.88
CA GLU A 376 46.62 -16.89 -3.66
C GLU A 376 47.21 -17.71 -2.51
N ALA A 377 46.47 -17.91 -1.41
CA ALA A 377 46.97 -18.62 -0.24
C ALA A 377 46.76 -20.13 -0.31
N HIS A 378 45.71 -20.61 -1.02
CA HIS A 378 45.27 -22.01 -0.94
C HIS A 378 45.15 -22.71 -2.30
N SER A 379 45.38 -22.01 -3.43
CA SER A 379 45.22 -22.56 -4.79
C SER A 379 43.83 -23.18 -5.08
N VAL A 380 42.79 -22.78 -4.33
CA VAL A 380 41.43 -23.33 -4.48
C VAL A 380 40.67 -22.54 -5.54
N ALA A 381 40.33 -23.19 -6.65
CA ALA A 381 39.70 -22.53 -7.79
C ALA A 381 38.16 -22.64 -7.83
N SER A 382 37.53 -23.60 -7.16
CA SER A 382 36.06 -23.78 -7.24
C SER A 382 35.52 -24.82 -6.25
N THR A 383 35.22 -24.41 -5.02
CA THR A 383 34.32 -25.15 -4.12
C THR A 383 33.10 -24.29 -3.77
N SER A 384 32.00 -24.93 -3.37
CA SER A 384 30.87 -24.20 -2.78
C SER A 384 31.37 -23.49 -1.53
N LEU A 385 31.34 -22.15 -1.56
CA LEU A 385 31.82 -21.34 -0.44
C LEU A 385 30.81 -21.27 0.70
N GLU A 386 29.61 -21.82 0.51
CA GLU A 386 28.45 -21.61 1.39
C GLU A 386 28.70 -22.06 2.84
N GLU A 387 29.44 -23.14 3.03
CA GLU A 387 29.77 -23.71 4.34
C GLU A 387 30.72 -22.83 5.16
N MET A 388 31.50 -21.97 4.49
CA MET A 388 32.44 -21.04 5.13
C MET A 388 31.76 -19.76 5.62
N PHE A 389 30.45 -19.58 5.37
CA PHE A 389 29.70 -18.39 5.74
C PHE A 389 28.65 -18.70 6.82
N SER A 390 28.55 -17.83 7.81
CA SER A 390 27.51 -17.88 8.84
C SER A 390 26.88 -16.51 9.09
N VAL A 391 25.60 -16.51 9.45
CA VAL A 391 24.87 -15.27 9.77
C VAL A 391 25.15 -14.90 11.22
N LEU A 392 25.70 -13.71 11.44
CA LEU A 392 25.90 -13.13 12.77
C LEU A 392 24.62 -12.46 13.29
N LYS A 393 23.92 -11.72 12.43
CA LYS A 393 22.70 -11.00 12.83
C LYS A 393 21.76 -10.74 11.65
N LYS A 394 20.46 -10.87 11.90
CA LYS A 394 19.40 -10.37 11.01
C LYS A 394 18.98 -8.97 11.43
N CYS A 395 18.89 -8.08 10.45
CA CYS A 395 18.68 -6.65 10.59
C CYS A 395 17.36 -6.22 9.93
N ARG A 396 16.82 -5.08 10.35
CA ARG A 396 15.55 -4.53 9.86
C ARG A 396 15.69 -3.75 8.56
N GLY A 397 16.90 -3.35 8.19
CA GLY A 397 17.19 -2.58 6.98
C GLY A 397 18.65 -2.18 6.86
N LYS A 398 18.98 -1.41 5.82
CA LYS A 398 20.38 -1.07 5.46
C LYS A 398 21.15 -0.36 6.58
N MET A 399 20.53 0.61 7.26
CA MET A 399 21.20 1.36 8.34
C MET A 399 21.54 0.46 9.53
N ASP A 400 20.62 -0.44 9.88
CA ASP A 400 20.80 -1.42 10.96
C ASP A 400 21.92 -2.43 10.62
N CYS A 401 21.99 -2.88 9.37
CA CYS A 401 23.11 -3.69 8.85
C CYS A 401 24.45 -2.97 9.00
N LEU A 402 24.55 -1.70 8.60
CA LEU A 402 25.79 -0.93 8.63
C LEU A 402 26.31 -0.69 10.05
N ILE A 403 25.40 -0.39 11.00
CA ILE A 403 25.75 -0.21 12.41
C ILE A 403 26.29 -1.53 12.98
N HIS A 404 25.59 -2.64 12.75
CA HIS A 404 26.01 -3.92 13.30
C HIS A 404 27.27 -4.47 12.64
N GLU A 405 27.44 -4.30 11.33
CA GLU A 405 28.69 -4.65 10.65
C GLU A 405 29.88 -3.89 11.26
N MET A 406 29.75 -2.57 11.46
CA MET A 406 30.79 -1.76 12.09
C MET A 406 31.13 -2.26 13.51
N LEU A 407 30.12 -2.55 14.33
CA LEU A 407 30.31 -3.04 15.69
C LEU A 407 31.05 -4.39 15.69
N PHE A 408 30.63 -5.34 14.86
CA PHE A 408 31.25 -6.66 14.78
C PHE A 408 32.68 -6.60 14.23
N ILE A 409 32.97 -5.74 13.24
CA ILE A 409 34.35 -5.52 12.75
C ILE A 409 35.23 -4.96 13.87
N ARG A 410 34.74 -3.98 14.65
CA ARG A 410 35.50 -3.38 15.75
C ARG A 410 35.78 -4.36 16.90
N GLU A 411 34.81 -5.20 17.22
CA GLU A 411 34.89 -6.19 18.30
C GLU A 411 35.81 -7.37 17.91
N GLN A 412 35.62 -7.94 16.72
CA GLN A 412 36.28 -9.19 16.32
C GLN A 412 37.58 -8.98 15.52
N LYS A 413 37.78 -7.79 14.94
CA LYS A 413 38.98 -7.40 14.17
C LYS A 413 39.38 -8.43 13.09
N PRO A 414 38.48 -8.75 12.15
CA PRO A 414 38.73 -9.77 11.12
C PRO A 414 39.88 -9.38 10.19
N LYS A 415 40.72 -10.35 9.82
CA LYS A 415 42.00 -10.13 9.12
C LYS A 415 41.84 -9.64 7.69
N LEU A 416 40.76 -10.03 7.00
CA LEU A 416 40.54 -9.67 5.59
C LEU A 416 39.79 -8.34 5.43
N ASN A 417 39.27 -7.75 6.51
CA ASN A 417 38.65 -6.43 6.46
C ASN A 417 39.73 -5.34 6.49
N THR A 418 39.82 -4.56 5.41
CA THR A 418 40.73 -3.41 5.33
C THR A 418 40.15 -2.13 5.94
N GLN A 419 38.83 -2.08 6.11
CA GLN A 419 38.11 -0.97 6.72
C GLN A 419 37.85 -1.23 8.20
N SER A 420 38.17 -0.25 9.06
CA SER A 420 37.82 -0.28 10.48
C SER A 420 36.39 0.21 10.76
N ASP A 421 35.79 0.91 9.79
CA ASP A 421 34.45 1.50 9.89
C ASP A 421 33.69 1.45 8.56
N SER A 422 32.44 0.98 8.59
CA SER A 422 31.51 0.97 7.44
C SER A 422 30.73 2.29 7.29
N ILE A 423 30.76 3.15 8.32
CA ILE A 423 30.18 4.49 8.33
C ILE A 423 31.25 5.44 8.84
N ARG A 424 31.47 6.57 8.17
CA ARG A 424 32.36 7.64 8.64
C ARG A 424 31.70 8.43 9.78
N ALA A 425 31.31 7.76 10.85
CA ALA A 425 30.78 8.39 12.06
C ALA A 425 31.95 8.67 13.00
N LYS A 426 32.38 9.94 13.08
CA LYS A 426 33.12 10.41 14.25
C LYS A 426 32.15 10.39 15.43
N VAL A 427 32.09 9.27 16.14
CA VAL A 427 31.40 9.21 17.42
C VAL A 427 32.30 9.92 18.41
N PHE A 428 31.97 11.17 18.73
CA PHE A 428 32.52 11.83 19.90
C PHE A 428 32.06 11.03 21.13
N ILE A 429 33.03 10.51 21.88
CA ILE A 429 32.81 9.96 23.23
C ILE A 429 32.55 11.12 24.18
#